data_AF-G5E2V9-F1
#
_entry.id   AF-G5E2V9-F1
#
_cell.length_a   1.000
_cell.length_b   1.000
_cell.length_c   1.000
_cell.angle_alpha   90.00
_cell.angle_beta   90.00
_cell.angle_gamma   90.00
#
_symmetry.space_group_name_H-M   'P 1'
#
loop_
_entity.id
_entity.type
_entity.pdbx_description
1 polymer ?
#
loop_
_entity_poly.entity_id
_entity_poly.type
_entity_poly.pdbx_seq_one_letter_code
_entity_poly.pdbx_strand_id
1 'polypeptide(L)'
;LSELGQQVGCRILDPLVMREKNGKRETKVISALLFIKVVAWKALFGKEADKLEQANDDDKTYYIIKDPLINSYISVPKENSTLNCASFTAGIVESLLTCSGFPAKVTAHWHKGTTLMIKFDESVIARDKALDGR
;
A
#
# COMPACT_ATOMS: atom_id res chain seq x y z
N LEU A 1 -0.73 12.59 9.94
CA LEU A 1 0.06 12.38 8.69
C LEU A 1 -0.62 11.40 7.74
N SER A 2 -1.17 10.27 8.23
CA SER A 2 -1.97 9.36 7.39
C SER A 2 -3.14 10.03 6.68
N GLU A 3 -3.91 10.89 7.37
CA GLU A 3 -5.02 11.64 6.75
C GLU A 3 -4.58 12.51 5.57
N LEU A 4 -3.46 13.21 5.69
CA LEU A 4 -2.88 13.98 4.58
C LEU A 4 -2.45 13.06 3.43
N GLY A 5 -1.89 11.90 3.77
CA GLY A 5 -1.55 10.87 2.79
C GLY A 5 -2.78 10.36 2.04
N GLN A 6 -3.92 10.18 2.73
CA GLN A 6 -5.16 9.74 2.09
C GLN A 6 -5.68 10.76 1.07
N GLN A 7 -5.61 12.05 1.39
CA GLN A 7 -6.00 13.11 0.44
C GLN A 7 -5.14 13.12 -0.82
N VAL A 8 -3.87 12.74 -0.71
CA VAL A 8 -2.98 12.56 -1.87
C VAL A 8 -3.37 11.29 -2.62
N GLY A 9 -3.52 10.17 -1.92
CA GLY A 9 -3.83 8.85 -2.48
C GLY A 9 -5.03 8.85 -3.43
N CYS A 10 -6.17 9.42 -3.03
CA CYS A 10 -7.37 9.40 -3.89
C CYS A 10 -7.20 10.30 -5.12
N ARG A 11 -6.36 11.34 -5.06
CA ARG A 11 -6.08 12.20 -6.23
C ARG A 11 -5.09 11.57 -7.21
N ILE A 12 -4.16 10.74 -6.75
CA ILE A 12 -3.17 10.13 -7.64
C ILE A 12 -3.69 8.86 -8.33
N LEU A 13 -4.75 8.23 -7.80
CA LEU A 13 -5.24 6.94 -8.30
C LEU A 13 -5.57 6.99 -9.79
N ASP A 14 -6.48 7.87 -10.20
CA ASP A 14 -6.93 7.93 -11.59
C ASP A 14 -5.80 8.28 -12.56
N PRO A 15 -4.94 9.29 -12.31
CA PRO A 15 -3.76 9.53 -13.14
C PRO A 15 -2.84 8.32 -13.30
N LEU A 16 -2.58 7.58 -12.22
CA LEU A 16 -1.73 6.38 -12.28
C LEU A 16 -2.38 5.25 -13.08
N VAL A 17 -3.68 5.00 -12.88
CA VAL A 17 -4.39 3.95 -13.60
C VAL A 17 -4.51 4.28 -15.09
N MET A 18 -4.75 5.53 -15.45
CA MET A 18 -4.81 5.93 -16.86
C MET A 18 -3.44 5.80 -17.54
N ARG A 19 -2.38 6.30 -16.90
CA ARG A 19 -1.04 6.37 -17.50
C ARG A 19 -0.33 5.01 -17.55
N GLU A 20 -0.46 4.21 -16.49
CA GLU A 20 0.37 2.99 -16.31
C GLU A 20 -0.41 1.70 -16.55
N LYS A 21 -1.74 1.76 -16.55
CA LYS A 21 -2.63 0.60 -16.70
C LYS A 21 -3.59 0.72 -17.88
N ASN A 22 -3.48 1.76 -18.71
CA ASN A 22 -4.40 2.04 -19.83
C ASN A 22 -5.87 2.03 -19.40
N GLY A 23 -6.14 2.54 -18.20
CA GLY A 23 -7.49 2.59 -17.64
C GLY A 23 -8.03 1.27 -17.07
N LYS A 24 -7.22 0.20 -17.04
CA LYS A 24 -7.62 -1.08 -16.45
C LYS A 24 -7.73 -0.96 -14.92
N ARG A 25 -8.93 -1.22 -14.40
CA ARG A 25 -9.19 -1.35 -12.95
C ARG A 25 -8.94 -2.78 -12.49
N GLU A 26 -8.30 -2.91 -11.34
CA GLU A 26 -8.04 -4.20 -10.73
C GLU A 26 -9.28 -4.72 -9.99
N THR A 27 -9.55 -6.02 -10.11
CA THR A 27 -10.71 -6.68 -9.46
C THR A 27 -10.32 -7.67 -8.39
N LYS A 28 -9.09 -8.19 -8.45
CA LYS A 28 -8.53 -9.15 -7.47
C LYS A 28 -7.63 -8.46 -6.46
N VAL A 29 -7.65 -8.94 -5.21
CA VAL A 29 -6.81 -8.41 -4.11
C VAL A 29 -5.33 -8.47 -4.47
N ILE A 30 -4.86 -9.60 -4.97
CA ILE A 30 -3.45 -9.77 -5.35
C ILE A 30 -3.02 -8.76 -6.43
N SER A 31 -3.88 -8.48 -7.40
CA SER A 31 -3.60 -7.52 -8.48
C SER A 31 -3.54 -6.08 -7.96
N ALA A 32 -4.41 -5.72 -7.01
CA ALA A 32 -4.39 -4.42 -6.35
C ALA A 32 -3.12 -4.24 -5.48
N LEU A 33 -2.71 -5.27 -4.74
CA LEU A 33 -1.46 -5.25 -3.96
C LEU A 33 -0.22 -5.12 -4.87
N LEU A 34 -0.20 -5.81 -6.01
CA LEU A 34 0.87 -5.68 -7.01
C LEU A 34 0.89 -4.30 -7.67
N PHE A 35 -0.27 -3.70 -7.92
CA PHE A 35 -0.35 -2.30 -8.36
C PHE A 35 0.31 -1.36 -7.35
N ILE A 36 0.11 -1.56 -6.05
CA ILE A 36 0.78 -0.75 -5.03
C ILE A 36 2.28 -1.01 -5.02
N LYS A 37 2.71 -2.28 -4.92
CA LYS A 37 4.13 -2.67 -4.85
C LYS A 37 4.95 -2.13 -6.01
N VAL A 38 4.39 -2.13 -7.22
CA VAL A 38 5.11 -1.80 -8.44
C VAL A 38 4.81 -0.38 -8.89
N VAL A 39 3.56 -0.09 -9.24
CA VAL A 39 3.18 1.15 -9.94
C VAL A 39 3.17 2.32 -8.98
N ALA A 40 2.37 2.24 -7.91
CA ALA A 40 2.27 3.32 -6.96
C ALA A 40 3.62 3.57 -6.26
N TRP A 41 4.34 2.51 -5.90
CA TRP A 41 5.66 2.64 -5.27
C TRP A 41 6.69 3.30 -6.17
N LYS A 42 6.79 2.91 -7.46
CA LYS A 42 7.68 3.58 -8.43
C LYS A 42 7.32 5.05 -8.58
N ALA A 43 6.03 5.38 -8.65
CA ALA A 43 5.58 6.76 -8.76
C ALA A 43 5.94 7.63 -7.54
N LEU A 44 5.90 7.05 -6.34
CA LEU A 44 6.19 7.76 -5.09
C LEU A 44 7.69 7.82 -4.75
N PHE A 45 8.45 6.78 -5.10
CA PHE A 45 9.82 6.57 -4.60
C PHE A 45 10.86 6.22 -5.67
N GLY A 46 10.47 6.15 -6.94
CA GLY A 46 11.37 5.82 -8.05
C GLY A 46 11.80 4.35 -8.13
N LYS A 47 11.34 3.48 -7.22
CA LYS A 47 11.59 2.03 -7.26
C LYS A 47 10.41 1.22 -6.73
N GLU A 48 10.42 -0.09 -6.99
CA GLU A 48 9.44 -1.03 -6.42
C GLU A 48 9.64 -1.21 -4.92
N ALA A 49 8.57 -1.61 -4.22
CA ALA A 49 8.72 -2.07 -2.84
C ALA A 49 9.52 -3.37 -2.81
N ASP A 50 10.26 -3.62 -1.74
CA ASP A 50 11.19 -4.75 -1.71
C ASP A 50 10.43 -6.07 -1.58
N LYS A 51 9.49 -6.16 -0.63
CA LYS A 51 8.68 -7.39 -0.42
C LYS A 51 7.19 -7.11 -0.27
N LEU A 52 6.39 -8.10 -0.66
CA LEU A 52 4.97 -8.21 -0.39
C LEU A 52 4.74 -9.60 0.19
N GLU A 53 4.28 -9.68 1.43
CA GLU A 53 4.07 -10.92 2.18
C GLU A 53 2.60 -10.97 2.66
N GLN A 54 2.04 -12.17 2.77
CA GLN A 54 0.74 -12.38 3.44
C GLN A 54 1.00 -12.86 4.86
N ALA A 55 0.13 -12.50 5.81
CA ALA A 55 0.20 -13.07 7.15
C ALA A 55 -0.12 -14.57 7.12
N ASN A 56 0.62 -15.38 7.88
CA ASN A 56 0.46 -16.84 7.89
C ASN A 56 -0.91 -17.27 8.46
N ASP A 57 -1.39 -16.53 9.47
CA ASP A 57 -2.57 -16.91 10.26
C ASP A 57 -3.80 -16.03 9.98
N ASP A 58 -3.70 -15.07 9.05
CA ASP A 58 -4.78 -14.13 8.71
C ASP A 58 -4.77 -13.79 7.22
N ASP A 59 -5.73 -14.36 6.48
CA ASP A 59 -5.86 -14.16 5.04
C ASP A 59 -6.25 -12.73 4.64
N LYS A 60 -6.74 -11.92 5.61
CA LYS A 60 -7.06 -10.50 5.45
C LYS A 60 -5.85 -9.58 5.55
N THR A 61 -4.72 -10.08 6.06
CA THR A 61 -3.57 -9.24 6.41
C THR A 61 -2.39 -9.48 5.47
N TYR A 62 -1.86 -8.38 4.94
CA TYR A 62 -0.70 -8.35 4.05
C TYR A 62 0.31 -7.32 4.53
N TYR A 63 1.57 -7.52 4.17
CA TYR A 63 2.69 -6.68 4.55
C TYR A 63 3.46 -6.20 3.31
N ILE A 64 3.67 -4.90 3.20
CA ILE A 64 4.64 -4.32 2.28
C ILE A 64 5.86 -3.91 3.10
N ILE A 65 6.96 -4.63 2.92
CA ILE A 65 8.21 -4.41 3.65
C ILE A 65 9.17 -3.62 2.78
N LYS A 66 9.80 -2.62 3.40
CA LYS A 66 10.70 -1.69 2.75
C LYS A 66 11.92 -1.38 3.62
N ASP A 67 13.08 -1.27 2.98
CA ASP A 67 14.23 -0.55 3.54
C ASP A 67 13.97 0.97 3.52
N PRO A 68 14.25 1.73 4.60
CA PRO A 68 13.72 3.06 4.83
C PRO A 68 14.18 4.13 3.82
N LEU A 69 13.57 4.18 2.62
CA LEU A 69 13.88 5.18 1.58
C LEU A 69 13.35 6.57 1.86
N ILE A 70 12.58 6.81 2.92
CA ILE A 70 12.35 8.23 3.25
C ILE A 70 13.69 8.86 3.68
N ASN A 71 14.65 8.07 4.18
CA ASN A 71 16.03 8.50 4.36
C ASN A 71 16.73 8.88 3.04
N SER A 72 16.14 8.57 1.87
CA SER A 72 16.62 9.06 0.58
C SER A 72 16.34 10.55 0.37
N TYR A 73 15.38 11.13 1.10
CA TYR A 73 14.99 12.54 0.97
C TYR A 73 15.13 13.33 2.28
N ILE A 74 15.37 12.67 3.42
CA ILE A 74 15.65 13.31 4.70
C ILE A 74 16.85 12.66 5.40
N SER A 75 17.79 13.48 5.88
CA SER A 75 18.94 13.01 6.67
C SER A 75 18.55 12.92 8.14
N VAL A 76 17.79 11.90 8.54
CA VAL A 76 17.47 11.66 9.96
C VAL A 76 18.39 10.57 10.51
N PRO A 77 19.17 10.83 11.58
CA PRO A 77 19.95 9.81 12.26
C PRO A 77 19.07 8.62 12.65
N LYS A 78 19.57 7.39 12.48
CA LYS A 78 18.80 6.15 12.73
C LYS A 78 18.15 6.10 14.12
N GLU A 79 18.76 6.78 15.10
CA GLU A 79 18.31 6.87 16.49
C GLU A 79 17.05 7.74 16.68
N ASN A 80 16.77 8.66 15.75
CA ASN A 80 15.60 9.55 15.76
C ASN A 80 14.63 9.24 14.60
N SER A 81 14.72 8.05 13.99
CA SER A 81 13.88 7.64 12.88
C SER A 81 12.43 7.46 13.36
N THR A 82 11.66 8.53 13.32
CA THR A 82 10.23 8.50 13.62
C THR A 82 9.47 7.89 12.44
N LEU A 83 8.46 7.05 12.72
CA LEU A 83 7.58 6.44 11.71
C LEU A 83 6.66 7.44 10.99
N ASN A 84 6.82 8.75 11.23
CA ASN A 84 5.97 9.83 10.70
C ASN A 84 5.78 9.74 9.18
N CYS A 85 6.85 9.54 8.42
CA CYS A 85 6.80 9.42 6.97
C CYS A 85 6.17 8.10 6.51
N ALA A 86 6.40 7.01 7.26
CA ALA A 86 5.76 5.73 7.01
C ALA A 86 4.24 5.84 7.23
N SER A 87 3.80 6.58 8.24
CA SER A 87 2.37 6.87 8.47
C SER A 87 1.76 7.71 7.34
N PHE A 88 2.49 8.64 6.75
CA PHE A 88 2.02 9.37 5.55
C PHE A 88 1.86 8.43 4.34
N THR A 89 2.85 7.58 4.07
CA THR A 89 2.75 6.56 3.00
C THR A 89 1.63 5.57 3.27
N ALA A 90 1.44 5.13 4.53
CA ALA A 90 0.32 4.28 4.92
C ALA A 90 -1.03 4.91 4.55
N GLY A 91 -1.18 6.21 4.78
CA GLY A 91 -2.36 6.96 4.35
C GLY A 91 -2.60 6.96 2.84
N ILE A 92 -1.54 7.17 2.04
CA ILE A 92 -1.62 7.09 0.57
C ILE A 92 -2.10 5.70 0.14
N VAL A 93 -1.48 4.64 0.68
CA VAL A 93 -1.81 3.24 0.34
C VAL A 93 -3.24 2.88 0.76
N GLU A 94 -3.65 3.28 1.97
CA GLU A 94 -5.02 3.05 2.48
C GLU A 94 -6.06 3.64 1.53
N SER A 95 -5.80 4.87 1.10
CA SER A 95 -6.66 5.60 0.19
C SER A 95 -6.68 5.00 -1.22
N LEU A 96 -5.52 4.59 -1.77
CA LEU A 96 -5.46 3.92 -3.07
C LEU A 96 -6.29 2.64 -3.09
N LEU A 97 -6.20 1.82 -2.03
CA LEU A 97 -6.98 0.59 -1.89
C LEU A 97 -8.47 0.89 -1.77
N THR A 98 -8.84 1.79 -0.85
CA THR A 98 -10.23 2.13 -0.58
C THR A 98 -10.90 2.77 -1.79
N CYS A 99 -10.27 3.76 -2.44
CA CYS A 99 -10.78 4.40 -3.65
C CYS A 99 -10.81 3.43 -4.86
N SER A 100 -10.05 2.33 -4.84
CA SER A 100 -10.11 1.26 -5.85
C SER A 100 -11.16 0.17 -5.55
N GLY A 101 -11.95 0.31 -4.48
CA GLY A 101 -12.98 -0.67 -4.09
C GLY A 101 -12.45 -1.83 -3.24
N PHE A 102 -11.29 -1.67 -2.61
CA PHE A 102 -10.70 -2.62 -1.65
C PHE A 102 -10.56 -1.94 -0.29
N PRO A 103 -11.66 -1.66 0.44
CA PRO A 103 -11.58 -1.04 1.76
C PRO A 103 -10.65 -1.84 2.68
N ALA A 104 -9.73 -1.12 3.30
CA ALA A 104 -8.68 -1.68 4.14
C ALA A 104 -8.22 -0.66 5.18
N LYS A 105 -7.63 -1.15 6.27
CA LYS A 105 -6.86 -0.35 7.22
C LYS A 105 -5.38 -0.55 7.00
N VAL A 106 -4.62 0.53 6.87
CA VAL A 106 -3.16 0.49 6.69
C VAL A 106 -2.47 1.18 7.85
N THR A 107 -1.51 0.48 8.44
CA THR A 107 -0.71 0.97 9.57
C THR A 107 0.76 0.74 9.32
N ALA A 108 1.60 1.65 9.83
CA ALA A 108 3.04 1.56 9.70
C ALA A 108 3.66 0.99 10.99
N HIS A 109 4.56 0.03 10.84
CA HIS A 109 5.23 -0.67 11.94
C HIS A 109 6.73 -0.77 11.67
N TRP A 110 7.49 -0.92 12.74
CA TRP A 110 8.90 -1.28 12.66
C TRP A 110 9.06 -2.80 12.78
N HIS A 111 9.19 -3.48 11.64
CA HIS A 111 9.38 -4.93 11.58
C HIS A 111 10.19 -5.27 10.32
N LYS A 112 11.40 -5.83 10.50
CA LYS A 112 12.36 -6.07 9.39
C LYS A 112 12.60 -4.83 8.51
N GLY A 113 12.60 -3.65 9.12
CA GLY A 113 12.59 -2.35 8.44
C GLY A 113 11.26 -1.63 8.63
N THR A 114 10.96 -0.69 7.72
CA THR A 114 9.65 -0.02 7.70
C THR A 114 8.65 -0.90 6.99
N THR A 115 7.62 -1.34 7.70
CA THR A 115 6.60 -2.26 7.18
C THR A 115 5.23 -1.61 7.23
N LEU A 116 4.51 -1.64 6.10
CA LEU A 116 3.10 -1.30 6.07
C LEU A 116 2.27 -2.57 6.19
N MET A 117 1.51 -2.65 7.27
CA MET A 117 0.50 -3.69 7.46
C MET A 117 -0.81 -3.20 6.84
N ILE A 118 -1.33 -3.98 5.90
CA ILE A 118 -2.58 -3.77 5.18
C ILE A 118 -3.55 -4.84 5.65
N LYS A 119 -4.64 -4.44 6.31
CA LYS A 119 -5.69 -5.34 6.74
C LYS A 119 -6.98 -5.02 5.99
N PHE A 120 -7.41 -5.91 5.11
CA PHE A 120 -8.64 -5.74 4.35
C PHE A 120 -9.87 -5.99 5.21
N ASP A 121 -10.97 -5.34 4.84
CA ASP A 121 -12.28 -5.67 5.37
C ASP A 121 -12.68 -7.10 4.96
N GLU A 122 -13.43 -7.79 5.81
CA GLU A 122 -13.86 -9.16 5.56
C GLU A 122 -14.71 -9.29 4.27
N SER A 123 -15.48 -8.25 3.93
CA SER A 123 -16.25 -8.18 2.70
C SER A 123 -15.37 -8.24 1.44
N VAL A 124 -14.14 -7.72 1.50
CA VAL A 124 -13.19 -7.74 0.38
C VAL A 124 -12.69 -9.14 0.13
N ILE A 125 -12.25 -9.84 1.19
CA ILE A 125 -11.75 -11.21 1.08
C ILE A 125 -12.88 -12.18 0.68
N ALA A 126 -14.07 -12.02 1.23
CA ALA A 126 -15.24 -12.81 0.83
C ALA A 126 -15.56 -12.64 -0.66
N ARG A 127 -15.53 -11.40 -1.18
CA ARG A 127 -15.72 -11.10 -2.61
C ARG A 127 -14.61 -11.69 -3.46
N ASP A 128 -13.34 -11.57 -3.04
CA ASP A 128 -12.19 -12.08 -3.80
C ASP A 128 -12.27 -13.61 -3.96
N LYS A 129 -12.56 -14.33 -2.87
CA LYS A 129 -12.78 -15.79 -2.90
C LYS A 129 -13.96 -16.19 -3.80
N ALA A 130 -15.05 -15.43 -3.79
CA ALA A 130 -16.20 -15.69 -4.64
C ALA A 130 -15.89 -15.49 -6.14
N LEU A 131 -14.94 -14.61 -6.47
CA LEU A 131 -14.47 -14.39 -7.83
C LEU A 131 -13.44 -15.43 -8.29
N ASP A 132 -12.69 -16.04 -7.38
CA ASP A 132 -11.74 -17.12 -7.68
C ASP A 132 -12.43 -18.47 -7.96
N GLY A 133 -13.68 -18.65 -7.51
CA GLY A 133 -14.50 -19.83 -7.85
C GLY A 133 -15.08 -19.82 -9.27
N ARG A 134 -14.64 -18.91 -10.14
CA ARG A 134 -15.02 -18.80 -11.56
C ARG A 134 -13.85 -19.10 -12.49
#